data_AF-L9KYM6-F1
#
_entry.id   AF-L9KYM6-F1
#
_cell.length_a   1.000
_cell.length_b   1.000
_cell.length_c   1.000
_cell.angle_alpha   90.00
_cell.angle_beta   90.00
_cell.angle_gamma   90.00
#
_symmetry.space_group_name_H-M   'P 1'
#
loop_
_entity.id
_entity.type
_entity.pdbx_description
1 polymer ?
#
loop_
_entity_poly.entity_id
_entity_poly.type
_entity_poly.pdbx_seq_one_letter_code
_entity_poly.pdbx_strand_id
1 'polypeptide(L)'
;MLHRMDHNAEFGRWKAQCLSRADLSRKGSVDEDVVELVQLLNAREQFFTTSSCAGRIVLLDGDINGFAVQKQNRCWLLVTHKPCVKDDVILALKKANGDAVLKFEPFVLHVQCRQLQDAQILAVRSTHGLEVPLSHKGKLMVTEEYIEFLLNIANQKMEENKKRIERFYNCLQHALERETTTNSPVKIKEKNNRPYTHKKKRKPEKAHGECINGEYDKDLENDEDDNPGIGVTIFPKDY
;
A
#
# COMPACT_ATOMS: atom_id res chain seq x y z
N MET A 1 21.04 28.00 25.64
CA MET A 1 21.54 27.75 24.28
C MET A 1 20.82 26.52 23.75
N LEU A 2 19.81 26.68 22.88
CA LEU A 2 19.09 25.54 22.32
C LEU A 2 20.02 24.82 21.34
N HIS A 3 20.40 23.59 21.65
CA HIS A 3 21.18 22.75 20.75
C HIS A 3 20.30 22.44 19.54
N ARG A 4 20.54 23.11 18.41
CA ARG A 4 19.81 22.85 17.16
C ARG A 4 20.17 21.44 16.73
N MET A 5 19.23 20.51 16.87
CA MET A 5 19.45 19.10 16.52
C MET A 5 19.69 18.98 15.02
N ASP A 6 20.78 18.32 14.65
CA ASP A 6 21.05 17.96 13.26
C ASP A 6 20.27 16.66 12.94
N HIS A 7 19.09 16.85 12.36
CA HIS A 7 18.20 15.78 11.94
C HIS A 7 18.82 14.87 10.86
N ASN A 8 19.80 15.34 10.07
CA ASN A 8 20.50 14.50 9.10
C ASN A 8 21.46 13.53 9.80
N ALA A 9 22.26 14.04 10.74
CA ALA A 9 23.13 13.19 11.56
C ALA A 9 22.32 12.22 12.44
N GLU A 10 21.14 12.63 12.91
CA GLU A 10 20.21 11.75 13.61
C GLU A 10 19.65 10.65 12.72
N PHE A 11 19.17 10.98 11.52
CA PHE A 11 18.72 10.00 10.53
C PHE A 11 19.81 8.99 10.17
N GLY A 12 21.05 9.45 9.95
CA GLY A 12 22.20 8.58 9.68
C GLY A 12 22.50 7.61 10.82
N ARG A 13 22.46 8.07 12.08
CA ARG A 13 22.60 7.20 13.27
C ARG A 13 21.47 6.19 13.37
N TRP A 14 20.22 6.61 13.17
CA TRP A 14 19.05 5.74 13.23
C TRP A 14 19.09 4.67 12.14
N LYS A 15 19.41 5.05 10.90
CA LYS A 15 19.65 4.13 9.79
C LYS A 15 20.69 3.07 10.14
N ALA A 16 21.87 3.48 10.62
CA ALA A 16 22.92 2.55 11.01
C ALA A 16 22.46 1.58 12.11
N GLN A 17 21.74 2.08 13.13
CA GLN A 17 21.18 1.26 14.20
C GLN A 17 20.10 0.28 13.71
N CYS A 18 19.27 0.66 12.75
CA CYS A 18 18.24 -0.21 12.19
C CYS A 18 18.86 -1.32 11.34
N LEU A 19 19.80 -0.99 10.46
CA LEU A 19 20.46 -1.94 9.56
C LEU A 19 21.43 -2.89 10.29
N SER A 20 21.86 -2.57 11.52
CA SER A 20 22.68 -3.45 12.35
C SER A 20 21.89 -4.50 13.15
N ARG A 21 20.54 -4.47 13.11
CA ARG A 21 19.69 -5.42 13.86
C ARG A 21 19.45 -6.68 13.05
N ALA A 22 19.32 -7.80 13.76
CA ALA A 22 18.80 -9.03 13.16
C ALA A 22 17.34 -8.86 12.73
N ASP A 23 16.92 -9.63 11.73
CA ASP A 23 15.54 -9.67 11.25
C ASP A 23 14.60 -10.19 12.35
N LEU A 24 13.55 -9.43 12.68
CA LEU A 24 12.58 -9.75 13.73
C LEU A 24 11.25 -10.31 13.17
N SER A 25 11.18 -10.58 11.87
CA SER A 25 10.05 -11.28 11.26
C SER A 25 9.99 -12.74 11.73
N ARG A 26 8.81 -13.37 11.64
CA ARG A 26 8.66 -14.80 11.93
C ARG A 26 9.45 -15.72 10.98
N LYS A 27 9.84 -15.21 9.80
CA LYS A 27 10.70 -15.92 8.84
C LYS A 27 12.18 -15.84 9.24
N GLY A 28 12.58 -14.77 9.94
CA GLY A 28 13.97 -14.48 10.28
C GLY A 28 14.83 -14.03 9.09
N SER A 29 14.20 -13.73 7.95
CA SER A 29 14.86 -13.19 6.75
C SER A 29 13.89 -12.39 5.88
N VAL A 30 14.47 -11.48 5.08
CA VAL A 30 13.78 -10.78 4.00
C VAL A 30 13.34 -11.79 2.92
N ASP A 31 12.24 -11.50 2.24
CA ASP A 31 11.78 -12.32 1.11
C ASP A 31 12.66 -12.13 -0.13
N GLU A 32 12.93 -13.26 -0.79
CA GLU A 32 13.80 -13.35 -1.96
C GLU A 32 13.31 -12.45 -3.10
N ASP A 33 11.99 -12.37 -3.32
CA ASP A 33 11.38 -11.53 -4.35
C ASP A 33 11.48 -10.00 -4.10
N VAL A 34 11.95 -9.57 -2.93
CA VAL A 34 12.11 -8.13 -2.59
C VAL A 34 13.50 -7.77 -2.05
N VAL A 35 14.43 -8.73 -1.99
CA VAL A 35 15.75 -8.51 -1.37
C VAL A 35 16.55 -7.44 -2.11
N GLU A 36 16.52 -7.43 -3.44
CA GLU A 36 17.20 -6.43 -4.29
C GLU A 36 16.62 -5.03 -4.10
N LEU A 37 15.29 -4.92 -3.99
CA LEU A 37 14.58 -3.66 -3.72
C LEU A 37 14.94 -3.08 -2.34
N VAL A 38 15.00 -3.95 -1.33
CA VAL A 38 15.43 -3.59 0.03
C VAL A 38 16.89 -3.13 0.04
N GLN A 39 17.78 -3.83 -0.66
CA GLN A 39 19.19 -3.46 -0.80
C GLN A 39 19.38 -2.13 -1.55
N LEU A 40 18.68 -1.92 -2.68
CA LEU A 40 18.71 -0.70 -3.47
C LEU A 40 18.35 0.54 -2.64
N LEU A 41 17.30 0.44 -1.81
CA LEU A 41 16.89 1.51 -0.89
C LEU A 41 17.92 1.72 0.22
N ASN A 42 18.35 0.64 0.88
CA ASN A 42 19.32 0.73 1.99
C ASN A 42 20.70 1.24 1.56
N ALA A 43 21.06 1.13 0.28
CA ALA A 43 22.29 1.72 -0.27
C ALA A 43 22.26 3.27 -0.40
N ARG A 44 21.09 3.92 -0.34
CA ARG A 44 20.92 5.37 -0.54
C ARG A 44 20.85 6.13 0.78
N GLU A 45 21.59 7.22 0.93
CA GLU A 45 21.60 8.01 2.18
C GLU A 45 20.23 8.54 2.60
N GLN A 46 19.32 8.79 1.65
CA GLN A 46 17.97 9.29 1.93
C GLN A 46 17.02 8.25 2.55
N PHE A 47 17.34 6.96 2.48
CA PHE A 47 16.38 5.89 2.76
C PHE A 47 16.94 4.80 3.67
N PHE A 48 16.06 4.19 4.46
CA PHE A 48 16.25 2.82 4.95
C PHE A 48 14.92 2.10 5.20
N THR A 49 14.91 0.79 5.01
CA THR A 49 13.76 -0.08 5.27
C THR A 49 13.72 -0.52 6.73
N THR A 50 12.52 -0.77 7.28
CA THR A 50 12.36 -1.29 8.66
C THR A 50 11.70 -2.67 8.69
N SER A 51 10.55 -2.82 8.04
CA SER A 51 9.87 -4.11 7.84
C SER A 51 9.38 -4.21 6.41
N SER A 52 9.56 -5.37 5.78
CA SER A 52 9.18 -5.61 4.39
C SER A 52 8.76 -7.06 4.21
N CYS A 53 7.83 -7.32 3.29
CA CYS A 53 7.25 -8.64 3.04
C CYS A 53 6.82 -8.68 1.57
N ALA A 54 7.27 -9.66 0.80
CA ALA A 54 6.93 -9.81 -0.63
C ALA A 54 5.42 -9.97 -0.85
N GLY A 55 4.73 -10.53 0.13
CA GLY A 55 3.31 -10.87 0.05
C GLY A 55 3.14 -12.31 0.54
N ARG A 56 1.94 -12.66 1.00
CA ARG A 56 1.71 -13.96 1.64
C ARG A 56 0.27 -14.43 1.53
N ILE A 57 0.11 -15.74 1.42
CA ILE A 57 -1.15 -16.42 1.75
C ILE A 57 -1.09 -16.80 3.23
N VAL A 58 -2.13 -16.46 3.98
CA VAL A 58 -2.26 -16.82 5.40
C VAL A 58 -3.63 -17.43 5.68
N LEU A 59 -3.66 -18.44 6.54
CA LEU A 59 -4.88 -18.94 7.17
C LEU A 59 -4.79 -18.62 8.66
N LEU A 60 -5.74 -17.82 9.14
CA LEU A 60 -5.81 -17.36 10.53
C LEU A 60 -7.03 -17.96 11.20
N ASP A 61 -6.90 -18.49 12.42
CA ASP A 61 -8.03 -18.85 13.28
C ASP A 61 -8.39 -17.67 14.19
N GLY A 62 -9.67 -17.27 14.19
CA GLY A 62 -10.25 -16.30 15.12
C GLY A 62 -10.96 -17.00 16.27
N ASP A 63 -10.82 -16.48 17.50
CA ASP A 63 -11.48 -17.04 18.69
C ASP A 63 -13.02 -16.99 18.57
N ILE A 64 -13.66 -18.03 19.08
CA ILE A 64 -15.12 -18.25 19.13
C ILE A 64 -15.81 -17.15 19.95
N ASN A 65 -15.08 -16.61 20.94
CA ASN A 65 -15.55 -15.57 21.87
C ASN A 65 -15.15 -14.17 21.37
N GLY A 66 -15.87 -13.66 20.36
CA GLY A 66 -15.61 -12.35 19.75
C GLY A 66 -15.54 -11.17 20.75
N PHE A 67 -14.98 -10.05 20.26
CA PHE A 67 -14.74 -8.74 20.93
C PHE A 67 -13.35 -8.45 21.55
N ALA A 68 -12.39 -9.38 21.52
CA ALA A 68 -11.01 -9.07 21.90
C ALA A 68 -10.09 -8.85 20.67
N VAL A 69 -9.79 -7.59 20.31
CA VAL A 69 -8.72 -7.26 19.35
C VAL A 69 -7.33 -7.40 20.01
N GLN A 70 -7.03 -8.59 20.51
CA GLN A 70 -5.71 -8.93 21.02
C GLN A 70 -4.82 -9.39 19.87
N LYS A 71 -3.95 -8.50 19.39
CA LYS A 71 -2.94 -8.78 18.34
C LYS A 71 -2.01 -9.97 18.68
N GLN A 72 -1.99 -10.42 19.93
CA GLN A 72 -1.10 -11.46 20.44
C GLN A 72 -1.63 -12.90 20.29
N ASN A 73 -2.94 -13.12 20.06
CA ASN A 73 -3.52 -14.47 20.05
C ASN A 73 -4.28 -14.84 18.75
N ARG A 74 -3.88 -14.32 17.59
CA ARG A 74 -4.30 -14.93 16.31
C ARG A 74 -3.50 -16.21 16.08
N CYS A 75 -4.17 -17.36 16.07
CA CYS A 75 -3.51 -18.61 15.72
C CYS A 75 -3.24 -18.62 14.20
N TRP A 76 -1.97 -18.72 13.80
CA TRP A 76 -1.59 -18.80 12.39
C TRP A 76 -1.57 -20.27 12.01
N LEU A 77 -2.63 -20.75 11.37
CA LEU A 77 -2.78 -22.15 10.98
C LEU A 77 -1.87 -22.52 9.80
N LEU A 78 -1.66 -21.56 8.89
CA LEU A 78 -0.76 -21.63 7.74
C LEU A 78 -0.27 -20.24 7.37
N VAL A 79 1.01 -20.11 7.02
CA VAL A 79 1.55 -18.93 6.30
C VAL A 79 2.56 -19.39 5.26
N THR A 80 2.42 -18.88 4.05
CA THR A 80 3.39 -19.09 2.96
C THR A 80 3.62 -17.80 2.18
N HIS A 81 4.87 -17.61 1.77
CA HIS A 81 5.35 -16.52 0.90
C HIS A 81 5.54 -17.02 -0.55
N LYS A 82 4.95 -18.18 -0.88
CA LYS A 82 5.01 -18.89 -2.17
C LYS A 82 3.63 -19.46 -2.51
N PRO A 83 3.34 -19.78 -3.79
CA PRO A 83 2.12 -20.47 -4.20
C PRO A 83 1.76 -21.65 -3.29
N CYS A 84 0.50 -21.70 -2.89
CA CYS A 84 -0.03 -22.65 -1.91
C CYS A 84 -0.82 -23.76 -2.59
N VAL A 85 -0.67 -24.99 -2.12
CA VAL A 85 -1.42 -26.16 -2.62
C VAL A 85 -2.60 -26.49 -1.70
N LYS A 86 -3.62 -27.17 -2.26
CA LYS A 86 -4.86 -27.50 -1.54
C LYS A 86 -4.61 -28.25 -0.24
N ASP A 87 -3.74 -29.26 -0.28
CA ASP A 87 -3.54 -30.18 0.83
C ASP A 87 -2.98 -29.48 2.09
N ASP A 88 -2.12 -28.47 1.93
CA ASP A 88 -1.62 -27.64 3.03
C ASP A 88 -2.75 -26.88 3.73
N VAL A 89 -3.68 -26.30 2.95
CA VAL A 89 -4.83 -25.57 3.49
C VAL A 89 -5.82 -26.52 4.17
N ILE A 90 -6.10 -27.68 3.59
CA ILE A 90 -6.97 -28.69 4.20
C ILE A 90 -6.35 -29.23 5.50
N LEU A 91 -5.03 -29.46 5.53
CA LEU A 91 -4.30 -29.88 6.73
C LEU A 91 -4.29 -28.79 7.82
N ALA A 92 -4.22 -27.52 7.43
CA ALA A 92 -4.29 -26.39 8.34
C ALA A 92 -5.72 -26.17 8.89
N LEU A 93 -6.76 -26.28 8.05
CA LEU A 93 -8.17 -26.16 8.43
C LEU A 93 -8.61 -27.24 9.44
N LYS A 94 -8.03 -28.45 9.38
CA LYS A 94 -8.26 -29.51 10.39
C LYS A 94 -7.84 -29.12 11.82
N LYS A 95 -7.10 -28.01 11.99
CA LYS A 95 -6.68 -27.46 13.28
C LYS A 95 -7.48 -26.21 13.70
N ALA A 96 -8.43 -25.77 12.87
CA ALA A 96 -9.25 -24.60 13.15
C ALA A 96 -10.34 -24.93 14.18
N ASN A 97 -10.41 -24.14 15.25
CA ASN A 97 -11.40 -24.29 16.30
C ASN A 97 -12.44 -23.15 16.30
N GLY A 98 -12.21 -22.08 15.53
CA GLY A 98 -13.11 -20.92 15.47
C GLY A 98 -13.38 -20.43 14.06
N ASP A 99 -13.21 -19.13 13.85
CA ASP A 99 -13.52 -18.44 12.61
C ASP A 99 -12.25 -18.37 11.74
N ALA A 100 -12.03 -19.40 10.91
CA ALA A 100 -10.86 -19.49 10.05
C ALA A 100 -11.03 -18.62 8.81
N VAL A 101 -10.07 -17.73 8.56
CA VAL A 101 -10.09 -16.79 7.45
C VAL A 101 -8.85 -16.98 6.58
N LEU A 102 -9.08 -17.29 5.30
CA LEU A 102 -8.04 -17.33 4.27
C LEU A 102 -7.82 -15.91 3.75
N LYS A 103 -6.57 -15.45 3.73
CA LYS A 103 -6.20 -14.14 3.21
C LYS A 103 -5.03 -14.21 2.25
N PHE A 104 -5.05 -13.34 1.25
CA PHE A 104 -3.86 -12.92 0.54
C PHE A 104 -3.55 -11.48 0.93
N GLU A 105 -2.38 -11.26 1.53
CA GLU A 105 -1.86 -9.94 1.86
C GLU A 105 -0.75 -9.61 0.84
N PRO A 106 -0.88 -8.50 0.07
CA PRO A 106 0.10 -8.15 -0.97
C PRO A 106 1.43 -7.65 -0.38
N PHE A 107 2.36 -7.29 -1.26
CA PHE A 107 3.63 -6.65 -0.92
C PHE A 107 3.46 -5.46 0.05
N VAL A 108 4.29 -5.44 1.11
CA VAL A 108 4.40 -4.34 2.07
C VAL A 108 5.86 -3.91 2.21
N LEU A 109 6.08 -2.60 2.19
CA LEU A 109 7.38 -1.96 2.30
C LEU A 109 7.27 -0.74 3.22
N HIS A 110 7.93 -0.77 4.38
CA HIS A 110 8.07 0.40 5.25
C HIS A 110 9.45 1.01 5.06
N VAL A 111 9.50 2.19 4.42
CA VAL A 111 10.73 2.96 4.19
C VAL A 111 10.69 4.24 5.01
N GLN A 112 11.72 4.44 5.82
CA GLN A 112 11.99 5.72 6.45
C GLN A 112 12.79 6.59 5.47
N CYS A 113 12.30 7.81 5.29
CA CYS A 113 12.80 8.79 4.34
C CYS A 113 13.41 9.96 5.11
N ARG A 114 14.55 10.49 4.64
CA ARG A 114 15.26 11.60 5.30
C ARG A 114 14.45 12.89 5.25
N GLN A 115 13.74 13.13 4.14
CA GLN A 115 12.92 14.33 3.91
C GLN A 115 11.54 13.96 3.34
N LEU A 116 10.59 14.89 3.39
CA LEU A 116 9.23 14.69 2.87
C LEU A 116 9.22 14.49 1.34
N GLN A 117 10.13 15.13 0.63
CA GLN A 117 10.31 15.02 -0.82
C GLN A 117 10.73 13.59 -1.20
N ASP A 118 11.69 13.02 -0.47
CA ASP A 118 12.15 11.64 -0.64
C ASP A 118 10.97 10.63 -0.53
N ALA A 119 10.03 10.88 0.39
CA ALA A 119 8.85 10.03 0.58
C ALA A 119 7.83 10.08 -0.58
N GLN A 120 7.78 11.18 -1.34
CA GLN A 120 6.88 11.30 -2.50
C GLN A 120 7.28 10.36 -3.64
N ILE A 121 8.57 10.01 -3.75
CA ILE A 121 9.11 9.06 -4.72
C ILE A 121 8.65 7.62 -4.41
N LEU A 122 8.36 7.33 -3.14
CA LEU A 122 8.09 5.98 -2.62
C LEU A 122 6.62 5.70 -2.27
N ALA A 123 5.71 6.63 -2.55
CA ALA A 123 4.29 6.51 -2.19
C ALA A 123 3.58 5.42 -3.02
N VAL A 124 3.57 4.18 -2.51
CA VAL A 124 2.93 3.02 -3.15
C VAL A 124 1.87 2.40 -2.23
N ARG A 125 0.69 2.12 -2.78
CA ARG A 125 -0.39 1.38 -2.11
C ARG A 125 -0.90 0.27 -3.02
N SER A 126 -0.85 -0.98 -2.55
CA SER A 126 -1.53 -2.10 -3.20
C SER A 126 -2.94 -2.27 -2.62
N THR A 127 -3.94 -2.40 -3.50
CA THR A 127 -5.32 -2.80 -3.15
C THR A 127 -5.58 -4.29 -3.43
N HIS A 128 -4.54 -5.04 -3.78
CA HIS A 128 -4.66 -6.37 -4.35
C HIS A 128 -4.76 -7.49 -3.29
N GLY A 129 -5.71 -7.37 -2.37
CA GLY A 129 -5.95 -8.36 -1.31
C GLY A 129 -6.91 -9.48 -1.69
N LEU A 130 -7.04 -10.46 -0.79
CA LEU A 130 -8.16 -11.41 -0.68
C LEU A 130 -8.41 -11.65 0.81
N GLU A 131 -9.66 -11.77 1.23
CA GLU A 131 -10.05 -12.15 2.60
C GLU A 131 -11.40 -12.86 2.54
N VAL A 132 -11.43 -14.14 2.92
CA VAL A 132 -12.62 -14.99 2.84
C VAL A 132 -12.72 -15.89 4.08
N PRO A 133 -13.82 -15.86 4.85
CA PRO A 133 -14.07 -16.80 5.94
C PRO A 133 -14.38 -18.19 5.36
N LEU A 134 -13.71 -19.22 5.90
CA LEU A 134 -13.87 -20.62 5.50
C LEU A 134 -14.60 -21.45 6.57
N SER A 135 -14.42 -21.12 7.85
CA SER A 135 -15.18 -21.73 8.97
C SER A 135 -15.84 -20.66 9.83
N HIS A 136 -16.87 -21.08 10.57
CA HIS A 136 -17.44 -20.32 11.67
C HIS A 136 -17.59 -21.22 12.90
N LYS A 137 -17.06 -20.81 14.05
CA LYS A 137 -17.08 -21.57 15.32
C LYS A 137 -16.56 -23.01 15.16
N GLY A 138 -15.46 -23.19 14.43
CA GLY A 138 -14.82 -24.48 14.15
C GLY A 138 -15.54 -25.32 13.07
N LYS A 139 -16.73 -24.93 12.62
CA LYS A 139 -17.44 -25.63 11.54
C LYS A 139 -17.01 -25.08 10.18
N LEU A 140 -16.46 -25.93 9.32
CA LEU A 140 -16.21 -25.60 7.92
C LEU A 140 -17.52 -25.28 7.19
N MET A 141 -17.56 -24.14 6.49
CA MET A 141 -18.76 -23.59 5.84
C MET A 141 -18.72 -23.68 4.30
N VAL A 142 -17.63 -24.20 3.74
CA VAL A 142 -17.35 -24.25 2.30
C VAL A 142 -16.93 -25.66 1.86
N THR A 143 -17.04 -25.96 0.57
CA THR A 143 -16.59 -27.24 0.01
C THR A 143 -15.12 -27.21 -0.40
N GLU A 144 -14.51 -28.39 -0.64
CA GLU A 144 -13.11 -28.47 -1.08
C GLU A 144 -12.90 -27.86 -2.47
N GLU A 145 -13.88 -27.95 -3.37
CA GLU A 145 -13.83 -27.34 -4.70
C GLU A 145 -13.82 -25.81 -4.61
N TYR A 146 -14.54 -25.23 -3.65
CA TYR A 146 -14.49 -23.78 -3.41
C TYR A 146 -13.15 -23.35 -2.82
N ILE A 147 -12.54 -24.16 -1.94
CA ILE A 147 -11.18 -23.90 -1.43
C ILE A 147 -10.16 -23.93 -2.58
N GLU A 148 -10.28 -24.89 -3.49
CA GLU A 148 -9.41 -24.98 -4.68
C GLU A 148 -9.56 -23.76 -5.61
N PHE A 149 -10.79 -23.31 -5.85
CA PHE A 149 -11.08 -22.08 -6.58
C PHE A 149 -10.46 -20.83 -5.91
N LEU A 150 -10.63 -20.68 -4.59
CA LEU A 150 -10.03 -19.57 -3.84
C LEU A 150 -8.49 -19.61 -3.87
N LEU A 151 -7.89 -20.80 -3.82
CA LEU A 151 -6.44 -20.96 -3.91
C LEU A 151 -5.91 -20.59 -5.28
N ASN A 152 -6.61 -20.94 -6.36
CA ASN A 152 -6.26 -20.49 -7.71
C ASN A 152 -6.27 -18.96 -7.81
N ILE A 153 -7.28 -18.29 -7.22
CA ILE A 153 -7.31 -16.82 -7.11
C ILE A 153 -6.13 -16.30 -6.28
N ALA A 154 -5.86 -16.87 -5.11
CA ALA A 154 -4.80 -16.41 -4.20
C ALA A 154 -3.40 -16.57 -4.83
N ASN A 155 -3.16 -17.68 -5.54
CA ASN A 155 -1.92 -17.94 -6.27
C ASN A 155 -1.76 -17.00 -7.48
N GLN A 156 -2.83 -16.74 -8.25
CA GLN A 156 -2.82 -15.72 -9.30
C GLN A 156 -2.49 -14.33 -8.71
N LYS A 157 -3.09 -13.97 -7.57
CA LYS A 157 -2.83 -12.68 -6.92
C LYS A 157 -1.37 -12.52 -6.49
N MET A 158 -0.73 -13.60 -6.06
CA MET A 158 0.68 -13.62 -5.69
C MET A 158 1.60 -13.45 -6.90
N GLU A 159 1.30 -14.12 -8.01
CA GLU A 159 2.02 -13.98 -9.29
C GLU A 159 1.87 -12.56 -9.87
N GLU A 160 0.66 -11.98 -9.86
CA GLU A 160 0.46 -10.58 -10.26
C GLU A 160 1.15 -9.61 -9.30
N ASN A 161 1.20 -9.91 -8.01
CA ASN A 161 1.89 -9.11 -7.01
C ASN A 161 3.42 -9.11 -7.22
N LYS A 162 4.03 -10.26 -7.59
CA LYS A 162 5.43 -10.32 -8.02
C LYS A 162 5.71 -9.40 -9.21
N LYS A 163 4.89 -9.46 -10.26
CA LYS A 163 4.98 -8.55 -11.43
C LYS A 163 4.84 -7.07 -11.04
N ARG A 164 4.03 -6.75 -10.02
CA ARG A 164 3.91 -5.38 -9.48
C ARG A 164 5.16 -4.95 -8.72
N ILE A 165 5.82 -5.83 -7.96
CA ILE A 165 7.12 -5.58 -7.31
C ILE A 165 8.19 -5.31 -8.36
N GLU A 166 8.36 -6.19 -9.35
CA GLU A 166 9.37 -6.05 -10.41
C GLU A 166 9.22 -4.73 -11.17
N ARG A 167 7.98 -4.38 -11.55
CA ARG A 167 7.68 -3.10 -12.20
C ARG A 167 7.99 -1.91 -11.29
N PHE A 168 7.66 -1.98 -10.00
CA PHE A 168 7.97 -0.92 -9.04
C PHE A 168 9.48 -0.74 -8.88
N TYR A 169 10.24 -1.84 -8.73
CA TYR A 169 11.69 -1.84 -8.65
C TYR A 169 12.33 -1.14 -9.85
N ASN A 170 11.95 -1.53 -11.08
CA ASN A 170 12.47 -0.93 -12.31
C ASN A 170 12.14 0.57 -12.42
N CYS A 171 10.91 0.98 -12.08
CA CYS A 171 10.52 2.40 -12.06
C CYS A 171 11.30 3.20 -11.00
N LEU A 172 11.49 2.63 -9.80
CA LEU A 172 12.22 3.25 -8.71
C LEU A 172 13.71 3.42 -9.04
N GLN A 173 14.34 2.39 -9.59
CA GLN A 173 15.74 2.44 -10.00
C GLN A 173 15.98 3.61 -10.97
N HIS A 174 15.16 3.73 -12.02
CA HIS A 174 15.25 4.83 -12.98
C HIS A 174 14.94 6.22 -12.39
N ALA A 175 14.07 6.31 -11.39
CA ALA A 175 13.81 7.57 -10.69
C ALA A 175 15.06 8.02 -9.91
N LEU A 176 15.66 7.11 -9.13
CA LEU A 176 16.86 7.37 -8.32
C LEU A 176 18.11 7.66 -9.19
N GLU A 177 18.24 7.03 -10.35
CA GLU A 177 19.33 7.30 -11.29
C GLU A 177 19.29 8.73 -11.82
N ARG A 178 18.11 9.24 -12.20
CA ARG A 178 17.95 10.59 -12.76
C ARG A 178 18.43 11.67 -11.79
N GLU A 179 18.10 11.55 -10.50
CA GLU A 179 18.50 12.53 -9.47
C GLU A 179 20.01 12.58 -9.22
N THR A 180 20.74 11.49 -9.49
CA THR A 180 22.21 11.53 -9.40
C THR A 180 22.86 12.31 -10.55
N THR A 181 22.21 12.36 -11.72
CA THR A 181 22.74 13.08 -12.90
C THR A 181 22.49 14.59 -12.87
N THR A 182 21.37 15.04 -12.29
CA THR A 182 21.01 16.46 -12.21
C THR A 182 21.76 17.26 -11.15
N ASN A 183 22.45 16.60 -10.21
CA ASN A 183 23.22 17.24 -9.14
C ASN A 183 24.68 17.57 -9.51
N SER A 184 25.07 17.42 -10.78
CA SER A 184 26.33 17.97 -11.30
C SER A 184 26.18 19.47 -11.64
N PRO A 185 27.19 20.33 -11.41
CA PRO A 185 27.06 21.78 -11.56
C PRO A 185 27.00 22.22 -13.03
N VAL A 186 25.79 22.23 -13.60
CA VAL A 186 25.53 22.77 -14.94
C VAL A 186 25.65 24.29 -14.93
N LYS A 187 26.60 24.83 -15.71
CA LYS A 187 26.76 26.27 -15.91
C LYS A 187 25.51 26.85 -16.58
N ILE A 188 24.79 27.72 -15.86
CA ILE A 188 23.64 28.45 -16.39
C ILE A 188 24.11 29.29 -17.60
N LYS A 189 23.42 29.13 -18.74
CA LYS A 189 23.39 30.13 -19.81
C LYS A 189 21.95 30.60 -19.96
N GLU A 190 21.68 31.81 -19.48
CA GLU A 190 20.42 32.49 -19.73
C GLU A 190 20.20 32.71 -21.23
N LYS A 191 18.97 32.45 -21.69
CA LYS A 191 18.41 33.16 -22.85
C LYS A 191 16.94 33.47 -22.60
N ASN A 192 16.67 34.74 -22.36
CA ASN A 192 15.33 35.30 -22.45
C ASN A 192 14.80 35.20 -23.89
N ASN A 193 13.51 34.89 -24.07
CA ASN A 193 12.56 35.84 -24.65
C ASN A 193 11.10 35.36 -24.58
N ARG A 194 10.21 36.32 -24.29
CA ARG A 194 8.73 36.29 -24.43
C ARG A 194 8.36 36.66 -25.90
N PRO A 195 7.11 36.51 -26.43
CA PRO A 195 5.86 36.86 -25.72
C PRO A 195 4.57 36.02 -26.01
N TYR A 196 3.53 36.40 -25.27
CA TYR A 196 2.15 35.89 -25.32
C TYR A 196 1.40 36.18 -26.64
N THR A 197 0.43 35.32 -27.01
CA THR A 197 -0.71 35.71 -27.87
C THR A 197 -2.06 35.09 -27.44
N HIS A 198 -3.01 35.99 -27.14
CA HIS A 198 -4.48 35.96 -27.27
C HIS A 198 -5.37 34.74 -26.95
N LYS A 199 -6.34 35.01 -26.05
CA LYS A 199 -7.62 34.31 -25.84
C LYS A 199 -8.52 34.36 -27.10
N LYS A 200 -9.34 33.33 -27.33
CA LYS A 200 -10.47 33.38 -28.28
C LYS A 200 -11.79 32.99 -27.59
N LYS A 201 -12.75 33.94 -27.52
CA LYS A 201 -14.12 33.72 -27.00
C LYS A 201 -14.90 32.76 -27.90
N ARG A 202 -15.78 31.95 -27.32
CA ARG A 202 -16.98 31.39 -27.99
C ARG A 202 -18.24 31.84 -27.25
N LYS A 203 -19.33 32.04 -28.00
CA LYS A 203 -20.63 32.54 -27.52
C LYS A 203 -21.52 31.37 -27.05
N PRO A 204 -22.52 31.60 -26.19
CA PRO A 204 -23.53 30.60 -25.86
C PRO A 204 -24.65 30.58 -26.92
N GLU A 205 -25.14 29.39 -27.24
CA GLU A 205 -26.41 29.19 -27.94
C GLU A 205 -27.43 28.57 -26.98
N LYS A 206 -28.71 28.91 -27.16
CA LYS A 206 -29.82 28.47 -26.32
C LYS A 206 -30.48 27.22 -26.92
N ALA A 207 -30.96 26.32 -26.08
CA ALA A 207 -32.04 25.39 -26.42
C ALA A 207 -33.02 25.29 -25.23
N HIS A 208 -34.32 25.30 -25.54
CA HIS A 208 -35.43 25.09 -24.59
C HIS A 208 -35.77 23.58 -24.51
N GLY A 209 -36.37 23.14 -23.40
CA GLY A 209 -36.89 21.77 -23.23
C GLY A 209 -37.40 21.54 -21.81
N GLU A 210 -38.72 21.53 -21.67
CA GLU A 210 -39.52 21.74 -20.44
C GLU A 210 -39.41 20.70 -19.29
N CYS A 211 -39.96 21.09 -18.14
CA CYS A 211 -39.98 20.36 -16.88
C CYS A 211 -41.17 19.36 -16.76
N ILE A 212 -41.06 18.37 -15.87
CA ILE A 212 -42.20 17.70 -15.22
C ILE A 212 -41.92 17.59 -13.71
N ASN A 213 -42.97 17.70 -12.88
CA ASN A 213 -42.92 18.06 -11.45
C ASN A 213 -43.01 16.89 -10.45
N GLY A 214 -42.76 17.20 -9.16
CA GLY A 214 -43.07 16.43 -7.95
C GLY A 214 -42.12 16.84 -6.80
N GLU A 215 -42.38 17.87 -5.97
CA GLU A 215 -43.33 17.92 -4.82
C GLU A 215 -42.97 16.89 -3.71
N TYR A 216 -42.80 17.18 -2.40
CA TYR A 216 -42.78 18.39 -1.52
C TYR A 216 -42.06 18.02 -0.18
N ASP A 217 -41.54 18.90 0.70
CA ASP A 217 -41.09 20.30 0.57
C ASP A 217 -39.88 20.58 1.52
N LYS A 218 -40.06 20.55 2.85
CA LYS A 218 -39.07 20.92 3.90
C LYS A 218 -39.33 20.20 5.24
N ASP A 219 -38.29 20.06 6.07
CA ASP A 219 -38.20 20.81 7.34
C ASP A 219 -36.75 20.94 7.83
N LEU A 220 -36.51 21.98 8.64
CA LEU A 220 -35.19 22.49 9.04
C LEU A 220 -34.86 22.04 10.47
N GLU A 221 -33.57 21.85 10.77
CA GLU A 221 -32.91 22.60 11.84
C GLU A 221 -31.38 22.54 11.68
N ASN A 222 -30.70 23.63 12.07
CA ASN A 222 -29.26 23.82 11.88
C ASN A 222 -28.51 23.48 13.17
N ASP A 223 -27.33 22.88 13.04
CA ASP A 223 -26.22 23.10 13.97
C ASP A 223 -24.99 23.51 13.12
N GLU A 224 -24.60 24.78 13.24
CA GLU A 224 -23.34 25.29 12.68
C GLU A 224 -22.21 25.00 13.68
N ASP A 225 -21.12 24.35 13.23
CA ASP A 225 -19.81 24.57 13.84
C ASP A 225 -18.71 24.55 12.77
N ASP A 226 -17.80 25.51 12.85
CA ASP A 226 -16.87 25.89 11.80
C ASP A 226 -15.64 24.98 11.75
N ASN A 227 -15.27 24.51 10.55
CA ASN A 227 -13.95 23.93 10.31
C ASN A 227 -13.40 24.39 8.94
N PRO A 228 -12.30 25.17 8.89
CA PRO A 228 -11.86 25.83 7.66
C PRO A 228 -11.33 24.83 6.62
N GLY A 229 -11.97 24.82 5.46
CA GLY A 229 -11.67 23.85 4.41
C GLY A 229 -10.38 24.13 3.62
N ILE A 230 -9.73 23.05 3.19
CA ILE A 230 -8.94 23.01 1.94
C ILE A 230 -9.44 21.79 1.15
N GLY A 231 -10.44 22.02 0.29
CA GLY A 231 -10.86 21.05 -0.70
C GLY A 231 -10.11 21.27 -2.01
N VAL A 232 -9.25 20.33 -2.41
CA VAL A 232 -8.71 20.28 -3.78
C VAL A 232 -8.86 18.87 -4.34
N THR A 233 -9.92 18.66 -5.11
CA THR A 233 -10.15 17.46 -5.91
C THR A 233 -9.20 17.43 -7.10
N ILE A 234 -8.10 16.68 -6.99
CA ILE A 234 -7.13 16.47 -8.09
C ILE A 234 -7.17 15.00 -8.57
N PHE A 235 -8.24 14.60 -9.26
CA PHE A 235 -8.18 13.52 -10.27
C PHE A 235 -9.30 13.73 -11.30
N PRO A 236 -9.04 13.54 -12.61
CA PRO A 236 -10.09 13.54 -13.62
C PRO A 236 -11.11 12.43 -13.36
N LYS A 237 -12.38 12.74 -13.56
CA LYS A 237 -13.36 11.72 -13.92
C LYS A 237 -13.08 11.37 -15.38
N ASP A 238 -12.83 10.10 -15.66
CA ASP A 238 -13.53 9.29 -16.66
C ASP A 238 -13.04 7.85 -16.56
N TYR A 239 -13.98 6.91 -16.59
CA TYR A 239 -13.81 5.45 -16.69
C TYR A 239 -14.21 5.03 -18.11
#